data_AF-S8BZI8-F1
#
_entry.id   AF-S8BZI8-F1
#
_cell.length_a   1.000
_cell.length_b   1.000
_cell.length_c   1.000
_cell.angle_alpha   90.00
_cell.angle_beta   90.00
_cell.angle_gamma   90.00
#
_symmetry.space_group_name_H-M   'P 1'
#
loop_
_entity.id
_entity.type
_entity.pdbx_description
1 polymer ?
#
loop_
_entity_poly.entity_id
_entity_poly.type
_entity_poly.pdbx_seq_one_letter_code
_entity_poly.pdbx_strand_id
1 'polypeptide(L)'
;MMDKRDPGQKLHNQMRLWEFPDQYVVEPTDGSSASILAISRLDGSMNLIGSYLLVITERECVGSYLGHPIFKITSMKVFPCDHSVRNSPEEQKKLESEFSRLLHVAAETPGLYFSYDVNITL
;
A
#
# COMPACT_ATOMS: atom_id res chain seq x y z
N MET A 1 -27.01 27.90 -18.52
CA MET A 1 -26.91 27.04 -17.32
C MET A 1 -26.13 25.80 -17.71
N MET A 2 -24.87 25.70 -17.32
CA MET A 2 -24.09 24.48 -17.50
C MET A 2 -24.23 23.67 -16.22
N ASP A 3 -24.84 22.50 -16.34
CA ASP A 3 -24.91 21.49 -15.31
C ASP A 3 -23.47 21.11 -14.88
N LYS A 4 -23.10 21.39 -13.63
CA LYS A 4 -21.87 20.89 -13.04
C LYS A 4 -22.10 19.41 -12.74
N ARG A 5 -21.67 18.54 -13.66
CA ARG A 5 -21.54 17.10 -13.36
C ARG A 5 -20.63 16.94 -12.14
N ASP A 6 -21.17 16.30 -11.11
CA ASP A 6 -20.43 15.74 -9.97
C ASP A 6 -19.23 14.93 -10.51
N PRO A 7 -18.03 14.99 -9.89
CA PRO A 7 -16.91 14.16 -10.32
C PRO A 7 -17.32 12.69 -10.16
N GLY A 8 -17.42 12.02 -11.30
CA GLY A 8 -18.14 10.76 -11.47
C GLY A 8 -17.73 9.66 -10.50
N GLN A 9 -18.76 8.98 -9.96
CA GLN A 9 -18.61 7.69 -9.31
C GLN A 9 -17.93 6.71 -10.28
N LYS A 10 -16.64 6.47 -10.05
CA LYS A 10 -15.83 5.54 -10.84
C LYS A 10 -16.15 4.13 -10.37
N LEU A 11 -16.79 3.34 -11.22
CA LEU A 11 -16.99 1.91 -10.97
C LEU A 11 -15.66 1.20 -11.18
N HIS A 12 -15.21 0.48 -10.16
CA HIS A 12 -14.03 -0.38 -10.26
C HIS A 12 -14.42 -1.68 -10.96
N ASN A 13 -13.77 -1.96 -12.08
CA ASN A 13 -14.10 -3.12 -12.92
C ASN A 13 -13.27 -4.37 -12.60
N GLN A 14 -12.27 -4.24 -11.71
CA GLN A 14 -11.45 -5.36 -11.23
C GLN A 14 -11.19 -5.21 -9.73
N MET A 15 -11.47 -6.28 -8.99
CA MET A 15 -11.31 -6.34 -7.54
C MET A 15 -10.73 -7.70 -7.15
N ARG A 16 -9.95 -7.70 -6.06
CA ARG A 16 -9.44 -8.89 -5.39
C ARG A 16 -10.04 -8.98 -4.00
N LEU A 17 -10.55 -10.16 -3.64
CA LEU A 17 -11.06 -10.47 -2.31
C LEU A 17 -10.02 -11.29 -1.55
N TRP A 18 -9.76 -10.90 -0.30
CA TRP A 18 -8.99 -11.66 0.68
C TRP A 18 -9.89 -12.02 1.86
N GLU A 19 -9.83 -13.28 2.29
CA GLU A 19 -10.63 -13.79 3.41
C GLU A 19 -9.75 -14.02 4.63
N PHE A 20 -10.10 -13.38 5.75
CA PHE A 20 -9.47 -13.56 7.05
C PHE A 20 -10.50 -14.11 8.06
N PRO A 21 -10.07 -14.69 9.20
CA PRO A 21 -10.98 -15.21 10.20
C PRO A 21 -12.03 -14.19 10.68
N ASP A 22 -11.66 -12.92 10.79
CA ASP A 22 -12.44 -11.82 11.37
C ASP A 22 -12.95 -10.80 10.34
N GLN A 23 -12.40 -10.77 9.12
CA GLN A 23 -12.76 -9.77 8.12
C GLN A 23 -12.62 -10.24 6.67
N TYR A 24 -13.33 -9.56 5.77
CA TYR A 24 -13.12 -9.63 4.32
C TYR A 24 -12.43 -8.35 3.85
N VAL A 25 -11.41 -8.46 3.00
CA VAL A 25 -10.70 -7.29 2.45
C VAL A 25 -10.85 -7.29 0.93
N VAL A 26 -11.41 -6.21 0.38
CA VAL A 26 -11.65 -6.00 -1.05
C VAL A 26 -10.71 -4.90 -1.56
N GLU A 27 -9.79 -5.29 -2.43
CA GLU A 27 -8.78 -4.43 -3.01
C GLU A 27 -9.11 -4.17 -4.50
N PRO A 28 -9.23 -2.91 -4.95
CA PRO A 28 -9.28 -2.59 -6.36
C PRO A 28 -7.95 -2.94 -7.04
N THR A 29 -8.00 -3.71 -8.14
CA THR A 29 -6.79 -4.09 -8.89
C THR A 29 -6.67 -3.40 -10.25
N ASP A 30 -7.51 -2.39 -10.49
CA ASP A 30 -7.61 -1.66 -11.76
C ASP A 30 -6.50 -0.60 -11.94
N GLY A 31 -5.46 -0.62 -11.10
CA GLY A 31 -4.39 0.37 -11.07
C GLY A 31 -4.83 1.75 -10.56
N SER A 32 -6.07 1.88 -10.08
CA SER A 32 -6.55 3.07 -9.40
C SER A 32 -5.97 3.13 -7.99
N SER A 33 -5.58 4.31 -7.51
CA SER A 33 -5.26 4.57 -6.10
C SER A 33 -6.52 4.61 -5.23
N ALA A 34 -7.47 3.72 -5.49
CA ALA A 34 -8.70 3.63 -4.73
C ALA A 34 -8.44 2.85 -3.44
N SER A 35 -9.06 3.34 -2.38
CA SER A 35 -8.88 2.81 -1.05
C SER A 35 -9.44 1.39 -0.94
N ILE A 36 -8.82 0.58 -0.08
CA ILE A 36 -9.20 -0.82 0.13
C ILE A 36 -10.38 -0.88 1.09
N LEU A 37 -11.37 -1.74 0.84
CA LEU A 37 -12.54 -1.92 1.71
C LEU A 37 -12.36 -3.14 2.61
N ALA A 38 -12.37 -2.94 3.93
CA ALA A 38 -12.48 -3.99 4.91
C ALA A 38 -13.90 -4.10 5.45
N ILE A 39 -14.41 -5.33 5.53
CA ILE A 39 -15.74 -5.65 6.06
C ILE A 39 -15.57 -6.60 7.23
N SER A 40 -15.93 -6.15 8.43
CA SER A 40 -15.93 -6.98 9.63
C SER A 40 -16.95 -8.11 9.49
N ARG A 41 -16.52 -9.34 9.80
CA ARG A 41 -17.41 -10.51 9.82
C ARG A 41 -18.25 -10.60 11.09
N LEU A 42 -17.85 -9.87 12.14
CA LEU A 42 -18.53 -9.89 13.43
C LEU A 42 -19.81 -9.06 13.41
N ASP A 43 -19.74 -7.86 12.84
CA ASP A 43 -20.81 -6.85 12.90
C ASP A 43 -21.17 -6.24 11.54
N GLY A 44 -20.48 -6.63 10.45
CA GLY A 44 -20.73 -6.09 9.11
C GLY A 44 -20.24 -4.67 8.90
N SER A 45 -19.50 -4.09 9.85
CA SER A 45 -18.95 -2.75 9.71
C SER A 45 -17.97 -2.64 8.53
N MET A 46 -18.05 -1.55 7.80
CA MET A 46 -17.25 -1.29 6.60
C MET A 46 -16.25 -0.18 6.89
N ASN A 47 -14.96 -0.48 6.75
CA ASN A 47 -13.87 0.46 6.95
C ASN A 47 -13.02 0.57 5.70
N LEU A 48 -12.59 1.78 5.42
CA LEU A 48 -11.68 2.05 4.31
C LEU A 48 -10.24 2.02 4.84
N ILE A 49 -9.43 1.09 4.34
CA ILE A 49 -8.01 0.96 4.68
C ILE A 49 -7.22 1.86 3.73
N GLY A 50 -6.36 2.70 4.32
CA GLY A 50 -5.44 3.54 3.57
C GLY A 50 -4.40 2.70 2.84
N SER A 51 -4.07 3.09 1.61
CA SER A 51 -2.95 2.52 0.87
C SER A 51 -1.66 3.31 1.10
N TYR A 52 -0.51 2.63 1.04
CA TYR A 52 0.81 3.26 1.16
C TYR A 52 1.68 2.88 -0.03
N LEU A 53 2.41 3.86 -0.56
CA LEU A 53 3.41 3.66 -1.60
C LEU A 53 4.80 3.64 -0.96
N LEU A 54 5.49 2.52 -1.13
CA LEU A 54 6.91 2.39 -0.76
C LEU A 54 7.76 2.60 -2.02
N VAL A 55 8.61 3.62 -1.99
CA VAL A 55 9.44 4.04 -3.13
C VAL A 55 10.90 3.89 -2.78
N ILE A 56 11.60 2.99 -3.47
CA ILE A 56 13.07 2.90 -3.41
C ILE A 56 13.62 4.19 -4.05
N THR A 57 14.20 5.06 -3.24
CA THR A 57 14.77 6.33 -3.71
C THR A 57 16.24 6.21 -4.05
N GLU A 58 16.98 5.34 -3.35
CA GLU A 58 18.41 5.13 -3.58
C GLU A 58 18.77 3.65 -3.46
N ARG A 59 19.78 3.25 -4.24
CA ARG A 59 20.34 1.90 -4.27
C ARG A 59 21.82 1.94 -4.63
N GLU A 60 22.57 0.97 -4.14
CA GLU A 60 23.98 0.76 -4.47
C GLU A 60 24.21 -0.62 -5.09
N CYS A 61 25.09 -0.73 -6.08
CA CYS A 61 25.51 -2.02 -6.63
C CYS A 61 26.52 -2.67 -5.68
N VAL A 62 26.21 -3.86 -5.16
CA VAL A 62 27.05 -4.54 -4.16
C VAL A 62 27.76 -5.78 -4.67
N GLY A 63 27.50 -6.15 -5.93
CA GLY A 63 28.11 -7.33 -6.54
C GLY A 63 27.31 -7.84 -7.72
N SER A 64 27.56 -9.09 -8.09
CA SER A 64 26.81 -9.77 -9.14
C SER A 64 26.55 -11.23 -8.77
N TYR A 65 25.44 -11.77 -9.29
CA TYR A 65 25.08 -13.18 -9.24
C TYR A 65 24.79 -13.66 -10.65
N LEU A 66 25.49 -14.70 -11.11
CA LEU A 66 25.43 -15.20 -12.50
C LEU A 66 25.66 -14.10 -13.56
N GLY A 67 26.50 -13.11 -13.24
CA GLY A 67 26.75 -11.97 -14.12
C GLY A 67 25.69 -10.86 -14.08
N HIS A 68 24.59 -11.05 -13.35
CA HIS A 68 23.56 -10.02 -13.15
C HIS A 68 23.86 -9.17 -11.92
N PRO A 69 23.74 -7.83 -11.99
CA PRO A 69 24.05 -6.95 -10.87
C PRO A 69 23.04 -7.12 -9.72
N ILE A 70 23.56 -7.10 -8.50
CA ILE A 70 22.75 -7.11 -7.27
C ILE A 70 22.80 -5.72 -6.64
N PHE A 71 21.63 -5.18 -6.33
CA PHE A 71 21.47 -3.88 -5.70
C PHE A 71 21.00 -4.02 -4.27
N LYS A 72 21.67 -3.31 -3.37
CA LYS A 72 21.21 -3.08 -2.01
C LYS A 72 20.40 -1.79 -1.97
N ILE A 73 19.24 -1.81 -1.34
CA ILE A 73 18.44 -0.60 -1.11
C ILE A 73 19.12 0.19 0.00
N THR A 74 19.46 1.46 -0.28
CA THR A 74 20.10 2.36 0.70
C THR A 74 19.13 3.40 1.25
N SER A 75 18.07 3.72 0.51
CA SER A 75 17.03 4.65 0.96
C SER A 75 15.67 4.31 0.34
N MET A 76 14.64 4.41 1.16
CA MET A 76 13.25 4.22 0.77
C MET A 76 12.37 5.29 1.41
N LYS A 77 11.31 5.70 0.71
CA LYS A 77 10.29 6.63 1.22
C LYS A 77 8.92 5.98 1.23
N VAL A 78 8.17 6.27 2.28
CA VAL A 78 6.78 5.84 2.46
C VAL A 78 5.87 7.03 2.21
N PHE A 79 4.87 6.88 1.36
CA PHE A 79 3.87 7.90 1.08
C PHE A 79 2.46 7.35 1.34
N PRO A 80 1.65 7.99 2.20
CA PRO A 80 0.24 7.65 2.31
C PRO A 80 -0.49 8.05 1.02
N CYS A 81 -1.31 7.15 0.47
CA CYS A 81 -2.05 7.35 -0.78
C CYS A 81 -3.50 7.82 -0.53
N ASP A 82 -3.99 7.75 0.71
CA ASP A 82 -5.34 8.17 1.09
C ASP A 82 -5.34 9.39 2.01
N HIS A 83 -6.17 10.38 1.66
CA HIS A 83 -6.42 11.59 2.45
C HIS A 83 -7.73 11.53 3.26
N SER A 84 -8.43 10.39 3.25
CA SER A 84 -9.74 10.21 3.89
C SER A 84 -9.70 10.17 5.43
N VAL A 85 -8.51 10.01 6.02
CA VAL A 85 -8.26 9.97 7.48
C VAL A 85 -8.72 11.25 8.20
N ARG A 86 -8.92 12.36 7.49
CA ARG A 86 -9.40 13.62 8.11
C ARG A 86 -10.77 13.48 8.79
N ASN A 87 -11.66 12.62 8.27
CA ASN A 87 -13.03 12.46 8.77
C ASN A 87 -13.28 11.12 9.48
N SER A 88 -12.25 10.29 9.69
CA SER A 88 -12.42 8.99 10.34
C SER A 88 -12.53 9.10 11.87
N PRO A 89 -13.09 8.08 12.54
CA PRO A 89 -13.09 8.00 14.00
C PRO A 89 -11.67 8.14 14.58
N GLU A 90 -11.55 8.70 15.79
CA GLU A 90 -10.26 8.92 16.46
C GLU A 90 -9.44 7.63 16.65
N GLU A 91 -10.11 6.49 16.86
CA GLU A 91 -9.47 5.18 16.94
C GLU A 91 -8.78 4.79 15.62
N GLN A 92 -9.45 5.03 14.49
CA GLN A 92 -8.89 4.74 13.17
C GLN A 92 -7.68 5.63 12.89
N LYS A 93 -7.73 6.92 13.24
CA LYS A 93 -6.58 7.84 13.10
C LYS A 93 -5.38 7.40 13.92
N LYS A 94 -5.62 6.94 15.15
CA LYS A 94 -4.56 6.44 16.03
C LYS A 94 -3.89 5.18 15.48
N LEU A 95 -4.70 4.24 14.98
CA LEU A 95 -4.18 3.02 14.34
C LEU A 95 -3.39 3.33 13.07
N GLU A 96 -3.89 4.23 12.23
CA GLU A 96 -3.19 4.72 11.03
C GLU A 96 -1.83 5.33 11.38
N SER A 97 -1.78 6.17 12.42
CA SER A 97 -0.52 6.77 12.89
C SER A 97 0.47 5.73 13.40
N GLU A 98 0.01 4.71 14.14
CA GLU A 98 0.90 3.63 14.59
C GLU A 98 1.40 2.79 13.42
N PHE A 99 0.52 2.46 12.46
CA PHE A 99 0.89 1.70 11.27
C PHE A 99 1.89 2.47 10.39
N SER A 100 1.65 3.75 10.15
CA SER A 100 2.58 4.65 9.45
C SER A 100 3.96 4.65 10.11
N ARG A 101 4.02 4.74 11.44
CA ARG A 101 5.27 4.65 12.20
C ARG A 101 5.98 3.32 11.97
N LEU A 102 5.26 2.19 12.00
CA LEU A 102 5.83 0.87 11.75
C LEU A 102 6.37 0.75 10.32
N LEU A 103 5.65 1.27 9.32
CA LEU A 103 6.12 1.30 7.93
C LEU A 103 7.40 2.13 7.77
N HIS A 104 7.49 3.28 8.44
CA HIS A 104 8.72 4.08 8.43
C HIS A 104 9.91 3.31 9.02
N VAL A 105 9.73 2.65 10.17
CA VAL A 105 10.78 1.82 10.77
C VAL A 105 11.19 0.68 9.84
N ALA A 106 10.22 0.00 9.22
CA ALA A 106 10.49 -1.07 8.26
C ALA A 106 11.24 -0.54 7.03
N ALA A 107 10.91 0.66 6.55
CA ALA A 107 11.57 1.27 5.40
C ALA A 107 13.01 1.70 5.67
N GLU A 108 13.35 2.02 6.91
CA GLU A 108 14.71 2.33 7.36
C GLU A 108 15.50 1.07 7.72
N THR A 109 14.85 -0.10 7.79
CA THR A 109 15.52 -1.35 8.15
C THR A 109 16.44 -1.78 7.00
N PRO A 110 17.76 -1.89 7.22
CA PRO A 110 18.69 -2.31 6.18
C PRO A 110 18.56 -3.81 5.88
N GLY A 111 19.07 -4.24 4.73
CA GLY A 111 19.17 -5.66 4.38
C GLY A 111 18.22 -6.11 3.28
N LEU A 112 17.55 -5.18 2.60
CA LEU A 112 16.80 -5.48 1.38
C LEU A 112 17.71 -5.41 0.15
N TYR A 113 17.66 -6.47 -0.65
CA TYR A 113 18.42 -6.62 -1.89
C TYR A 113 17.49 -7.02 -3.01
N PHE A 114 17.86 -6.66 -4.24
CA PHE A 114 17.13 -7.06 -5.43
C PHE A 114 18.04 -7.06 -6.67
N SER A 115 17.57 -7.69 -7.74
CA SER A 115 18.12 -7.53 -9.08
C SER A 115 16.98 -7.25 -10.06
N TYR A 116 17.26 -6.50 -11.13
CA TYR A 116 16.29 -6.27 -12.21
C TYR A 116 16.22 -7.44 -13.19
N ASP A 117 17.31 -8.21 -13.29
CA ASP A 117 17.51 -9.15 -14.38
C ASP A 117 17.39 -10.63 -13.93
N VAL A 118 17.47 -10.89 -12.63
CA VAL A 118 17.40 -12.24 -12.07
C VAL A 118 16.56 -12.28 -10.80
N ASN A 119 15.81 -13.37 -10.64
CA ASN A 119 15.13 -13.64 -9.38
C ASN A 119 16.15 -14.16 -8.35
N ILE A 120 16.30 -13.44 -7.24
CA ILE A 120 17.25 -13.77 -6.17
C ILE A 120 16.57 -14.39 -4.93
N THR A 121 15.28 -14.68 -4.97
CA THR A 121 14.51 -15.22 -3.84
C THR A 121 14.33 -16.74 -3.88
N LEU A 122 14.89 -17.42 -4.89
CA LEU A 122 14.74 -18.86 -5.16
C LEU A 122 16.10 -19.55 -5.25
#